data_AF-A0A925Z3F4-F1
#
_entry.id   AF-A0A925Z3F4-F1
#
_cell.length_a   1.000
_cell.length_b   1.000
_cell.length_c   1.000
_cell.angle_alpha   90.00
_cell.angle_beta   90.00
_cell.angle_gamma   90.00
#
_symmetry.space_group_name_H-M   'P 1'
#
loop_
_entity.id
_entity.type
_entity.pdbx_description
1 polymer ?
#
loop_
_entity_poly.entity_id
_entity_poly.type
_entity_poly.pdbx_seq_one_letter_code
_entity_poly.pdbx_strand_id
1 'polypeptide(L)'
;EAGHIAVAGLLMNAMGIGSMFTVMSTGMPLALVALIGALQPLLTGLLAGAVLGERVRRVQWVGLALGLLGVLLTLWEKLGAGAVWPPAVALAFVGLSGFTLGTLYQKRFCADMNLWTGSAIQYAAPAAFMGALAFAFDTRGVQWTGELIFASLWLAIVCSLGAMTLLWILVRRGAASKVASLFYLTPPVTAVLAWAMFGEQLGVLALLGMAVAAAGVALVTRPPR
;
A
#
# COMPACT_ATOMS: atom_id res chain seq x y z
N GLU A 1 -3.71 18.84 -17.97
CA GLU A 1 -3.69 18.47 -16.53
C GLU A 1 -4.59 17.29 -16.20
N ALA A 2 -5.90 17.34 -16.49
CA ALA A 2 -6.85 16.26 -16.16
C ALA A 2 -6.39 14.84 -16.57
N GLY A 3 -5.78 14.69 -17.76
CA GLY A 3 -5.24 13.40 -18.21
C GLY A 3 -4.11 12.85 -17.33
N HIS A 4 -3.17 13.70 -16.89
CA HIS A 4 -2.10 13.29 -15.97
C HIS A 4 -2.65 12.90 -14.60
N ILE A 5 -3.66 13.63 -14.13
CA ILE A 5 -4.36 13.34 -12.87
C ILE A 5 -5.06 11.99 -12.95
N ALA A 6 -5.73 11.69 -14.06
CA ALA A 6 -6.36 10.39 -14.30
C ALA A 6 -5.34 9.25 -14.32
N VAL A 7 -4.19 9.44 -14.97
CA VAL A 7 -3.09 8.44 -15.00
C VAL A 7 -2.53 8.21 -13.60
N ALA A 8 -2.28 9.27 -12.82
CA ALA A 8 -1.85 9.14 -11.43
C ALA A 8 -2.88 8.34 -10.60
N GLY A 9 -4.16 8.68 -10.73
CA GLY A 9 -5.25 7.96 -10.07
C GLY A 9 -5.29 6.48 -10.46
N LEU A 10 -5.16 6.16 -11.75
CA LEU A 10 -5.16 4.78 -12.25
C LEU A 10 -3.98 3.97 -11.68
N LEU A 11 -2.78 4.55 -11.63
CA LEU A 11 -1.63 3.89 -11.04
C LEU A 11 -1.81 3.65 -9.53
N MET A 12 -2.27 4.66 -8.79
CA MET A 12 -2.38 4.56 -7.33
C MET A 12 -3.56 3.69 -6.88
N ASN A 13 -4.74 3.91 -7.45
CA ASN A 13 -5.97 3.27 -6.98
C ASN A 13 -6.29 2.00 -7.79
N ALA A 14 -6.28 2.07 -9.13
CA ALA A 14 -6.63 0.88 -9.92
C ALA A 14 -5.51 -0.17 -9.87
N MET A 15 -4.29 0.19 -10.27
CA MET A 15 -3.16 -0.73 -10.21
C MET A 15 -2.71 -0.97 -8.78
N GLY A 16 -2.58 0.06 -7.94
CA GLY A 16 -2.12 -0.07 -6.55
C GLY A 16 -3.11 -0.79 -5.65
N ILE A 17 -4.19 -0.11 -5.26
CA ILE A 17 -5.22 -0.66 -4.35
C ILE A 17 -5.92 -1.87 -4.98
N GLY A 18 -6.32 -1.80 -6.25
CA GLY A 18 -7.04 -2.88 -6.92
C GLY A 18 -6.27 -4.20 -6.91
N SER A 19 -4.98 -4.19 -7.25
CA SER A 19 -4.15 -5.41 -7.17
C SER A 19 -4.07 -5.96 -5.75
N MET A 20 -3.96 -5.10 -4.73
CA MET A 20 -3.92 -5.55 -3.33
C MET A 20 -5.23 -6.24 -2.93
N PHE A 21 -6.39 -5.68 -3.29
CA PHE A 21 -7.68 -6.33 -3.04
C PHE A 21 -7.83 -7.64 -3.81
N THR A 22 -7.39 -7.71 -5.07
CA THR A 22 -7.39 -8.95 -5.85
C THR A 22 -6.50 -10.01 -5.22
N VAL A 23 -5.34 -9.62 -4.69
CA VAL A 23 -4.46 -10.55 -3.98
C VAL A 23 -5.10 -11.05 -2.69
N MET A 24 -5.76 -10.18 -1.93
CA MET A 24 -6.48 -10.58 -0.71
C MET A 24 -7.62 -11.56 -1.02
N SER A 25 -8.30 -11.42 -2.16
CA SER A 25 -9.36 -12.37 -2.56
C SER A 25 -8.84 -13.75 -2.95
N THR A 26 -7.54 -13.90 -3.25
CA THR A 26 -6.89 -15.22 -3.44
C THR A 26 -6.59 -15.95 -2.13
N GLY A 27 -6.90 -15.34 -0.97
CA GLY A 27 -6.63 -15.90 0.36
C GLY A 27 -5.22 -15.63 0.88
N MET A 28 -4.48 -14.71 0.26
CA MET A 28 -3.15 -14.33 0.73
C MET A 28 -3.26 -13.68 2.14
N PRO A 29 -2.42 -14.08 3.11
CA PRO A 29 -2.49 -13.54 4.47
C PRO A 29 -2.38 -12.01 4.51
N LEU A 30 -3.28 -11.37 5.27
CA LEU A 30 -3.37 -9.92 5.37
C LEU A 30 -2.06 -9.28 5.86
N ALA A 31 -1.40 -9.93 6.82
CA ALA A 31 -0.13 -9.49 7.36
C ALA A 31 0.97 -9.41 6.28
N LEU A 32 0.95 -10.34 5.32
CA LEU A 32 1.94 -10.39 4.24
C LEU A 32 1.65 -9.32 3.17
N VAL A 33 0.38 -9.08 2.85
CA VAL A 33 -0.03 -7.97 1.96
C VAL A 33 0.40 -6.63 2.55
N ALA A 34 0.15 -6.41 3.85
CA ALA A 34 0.57 -5.21 4.56
C ALA A 34 2.10 -5.05 4.60
N LEU A 35 2.84 -6.15 4.75
CA LEU A 35 4.30 -6.14 4.73
C LEU A 35 4.85 -5.71 3.37
N ILE A 36 4.30 -6.27 2.27
CA ILE A 36 4.67 -5.88 0.90
C ILE A 36 4.35 -4.40 0.69
N GLY A 37 3.16 -3.93 1.10
CA GLY A 37 2.79 -2.53 1.04
C GLY A 37 3.75 -1.60 1.80
N ALA A 38 4.25 -2.04 2.97
CA ALA A 38 5.21 -1.27 3.76
C ALA A 38 6.59 -1.13 3.09
N LEU A 39 6.90 -1.89 2.04
CA LEU A 39 8.09 -1.68 1.23
C LEU A 39 8.01 -0.46 0.31
N GLN A 40 6.83 0.16 0.17
CA GLN A 40 6.62 1.29 -0.75
C GLN A 40 7.66 2.41 -0.56
N PRO A 41 8.00 2.87 0.67
CA PRO A 41 8.98 3.94 0.83
C PRO A 41 10.38 3.58 0.32
N LEU A 42 10.76 2.29 0.38
CA LEU A 42 12.04 1.79 -0.12
C LEU A 42 12.06 1.85 -1.65
N LEU A 43 10.99 1.37 -2.28
CA LEU A 43 10.84 1.40 -3.74
C LEU A 43 10.74 2.85 -4.24
N THR A 44 10.00 3.71 -3.54
CA THR A 44 9.89 5.14 -3.84
C THR A 44 11.24 5.83 -3.73
N GLY A 45 12.04 5.55 -2.69
CA GLY A 45 13.38 6.15 -2.54
C GLY A 45 14.33 5.76 -3.67
N LEU A 46 14.28 4.51 -4.13
CA LEU A 46 15.07 4.02 -5.26
C LEU A 46 14.64 4.68 -6.58
N LEU A 47 13.34 4.68 -6.86
CA LEU A 47 12.79 5.19 -8.12
C LEU A 47 12.78 6.72 -8.17
N ALA A 48 12.67 7.41 -7.03
CA ALA A 48 12.84 8.86 -6.96
C ALA A 48 14.22 9.27 -7.49
N GLY A 49 15.27 8.48 -7.21
CA GLY A 49 16.59 8.78 -7.76
C GLY A 49 16.66 8.70 -9.27
N ALA A 50 16.00 7.72 -9.88
CA ALA A 50 15.95 7.56 -11.33
C ALA A 50 15.00 8.56 -12.02
N VAL A 51 13.83 8.84 -11.41
CA VAL A 51 12.75 9.64 -12.01
C VAL A 51 12.91 11.14 -11.74
N LEU A 52 13.46 11.51 -10.58
CA LEU A 52 13.62 12.89 -10.12
C LEU A 52 15.09 13.34 -10.06
N GLY A 53 16.04 12.45 -10.36
CA GLY A 53 17.48 12.76 -10.30
C GLY A 53 18.04 12.89 -8.88
N GLU A 54 17.30 12.43 -7.87
CA GLU A 54 17.73 12.46 -6.48
C GLU A 54 18.86 11.43 -6.21
N ARG A 55 19.84 11.74 -5.35
CA ARG A 55 20.91 10.77 -5.04
C ARG A 55 20.44 9.75 -4.02
N VAL A 56 20.48 8.46 -4.38
CA VAL A 56 20.17 7.36 -3.46
C VAL A 56 21.26 7.26 -2.39
N ARG A 57 20.88 7.44 -1.12
CA ARG A 57 21.79 7.35 0.03
C ARG A 57 22.14 5.89 0.33
N ARG A 58 23.34 5.61 0.84
CA ARG A 58 23.76 4.25 1.25
C ARG A 58 22.79 3.59 2.24
N VAL A 59 22.18 4.39 3.11
CA VAL A 59 21.16 3.94 4.08
C VAL A 59 19.91 3.38 3.39
N GLN A 60 19.52 3.94 2.24
CA GLN A 60 18.38 3.46 1.44
C GLN A 60 18.64 2.06 0.86
N TRP A 61 19.88 1.78 0.43
CA TRP A 61 20.27 0.45 -0.04
C TRP A 61 20.22 -0.61 1.06
N VAL A 62 20.71 -0.28 2.26
CA VAL A 62 20.67 -1.19 3.41
C VAL A 62 19.22 -1.47 3.80
N GLY A 63 18.38 -0.45 3.88
CA GLY A 63 16.97 -0.64 4.22
C GLY A 63 16.20 -1.41 3.14
N LEU A 64 16.53 -1.24 1.86
CA LEU A 64 15.99 -2.04 0.77
C LEU A 64 16.35 -3.52 0.93
N ALA A 65 17.63 -3.82 1.19
CA ALA A 65 18.09 -5.18 1.41
C ALA A 65 17.38 -5.84 2.61
N LEU A 66 17.24 -5.12 3.72
CA LEU A 66 16.51 -5.58 4.91
C LEU A 66 15.01 -5.77 4.62
N GLY A 67 14.37 -4.83 3.92
CA GLY A 67 12.97 -4.91 3.51
C GLY A 67 12.69 -6.15 2.66
N LEU A 68 13.51 -6.36 1.62
CA LEU A 68 13.41 -7.51 0.73
C LEU A 68 13.66 -8.82 1.48
N LEU A 69 14.68 -8.87 2.35
CA LEU A 69 14.97 -10.05 3.15
C LEU A 69 13.81 -10.39 4.09
N GLY A 70 13.22 -9.39 4.75
CA GLY A 70 12.07 -9.60 5.62
C GLY A 70 10.84 -10.14 4.88
N VAL A 71 10.56 -9.63 3.68
CA VAL A 71 9.50 -10.16 2.81
C VAL A 71 9.81 -11.57 2.34
N LEU A 72 11.04 -11.87 1.93
CA LEU A 72 11.44 -13.20 1.50
C LEU A 72 11.31 -14.25 2.62
N LEU A 73 11.73 -13.91 3.84
CA LEU A 73 11.57 -14.81 5.01
C LEU A 73 10.09 -15.11 5.28
N THR A 74 9.25 -14.08 5.25
CA THR A 74 7.80 -14.21 5.49
C THR A 74 7.13 -15.01 4.37
N LEU A 75 7.54 -14.78 3.12
CA LEU A 75 7.06 -15.52 1.95
C LEU A 75 7.49 -16.98 2.00
N TRP A 76 8.74 -17.26 2.36
CA TRP A 76 9.29 -18.62 2.39
C TRP A 76 8.49 -19.53 3.32
N GLU A 77 8.17 -19.06 4.52
CA GLU A 77 7.34 -19.82 5.46
C GLU A 77 5.94 -20.07 4.91
N LYS A 78 5.32 -19.05 4.31
CA LYS A 78 3.94 -19.14 3.82
C LYS A 78 3.81 -19.96 2.52
N LEU A 79 4.82 -19.93 1.65
CA LEU A 79 4.93 -20.80 0.48
C LEU A 79 5.13 -22.26 0.90
N GLY A 80 6.00 -22.52 1.87
CA GLY A 80 6.22 -23.86 2.42
C GLY A 80 4.96 -24.46 3.06
N ALA A 81 4.08 -23.63 3.62
CA ALA A 81 2.80 -24.03 4.18
C ALA A 81 1.67 -24.18 3.14
N GLY A 82 1.92 -23.91 1.84
CA GLY A 82 0.90 -23.94 0.80
C GLY A 82 -0.14 -22.81 0.90
N ALA A 83 0.12 -21.80 1.73
CA ALA A 83 -0.84 -20.73 2.04
C ALA A 83 -0.83 -19.57 1.04
N VAL A 84 0.04 -19.61 0.02
CA VAL A 84 0.23 -18.52 -0.94
C VAL A 84 0.29 -19.05 -2.36
N TRP A 85 -0.56 -18.51 -3.23
CA TRP A 85 -0.51 -18.73 -4.67
C TRP A 85 0.60 -17.88 -5.30
N PRO A 86 1.62 -18.44 -5.97
CA PRO A 86 2.79 -17.67 -6.43
C PRO A 86 2.45 -16.47 -7.35
N PRO A 87 1.47 -16.55 -8.27
CA PRO A 87 1.05 -15.38 -9.06
C PRO A 87 0.46 -14.24 -8.21
N ALA A 88 -0.12 -14.53 -7.05
CA ALA A 88 -0.60 -13.49 -6.13
C ALA A 88 0.54 -12.63 -5.59
N VAL A 89 1.73 -13.22 -5.39
CA VAL A 89 2.92 -12.47 -4.96
C VAL A 89 3.34 -11.49 -6.05
N ALA A 90 3.40 -11.94 -7.30
CA ALA A 90 3.72 -11.07 -8.43
C ALA A 90 2.70 -9.91 -8.55
N LEU A 91 1.41 -10.22 -8.40
CA LEU A 91 0.35 -9.20 -8.41
C LEU A 91 0.45 -8.22 -7.23
N ALA A 92 0.90 -8.66 -6.06
CA ALA A 92 1.16 -7.76 -4.92
C ALA A 92 2.29 -6.77 -5.23
N PHE A 93 3.36 -7.22 -5.91
CA PHE A 93 4.43 -6.34 -6.38
C PHE A 93 3.98 -5.40 -7.51
N VAL A 94 3.03 -5.82 -8.35
CA VAL A 94 2.35 -4.93 -9.31
C VAL A 94 1.61 -3.82 -8.56
N GLY A 95 0.87 -4.15 -7.50
CA GLY A 95 0.22 -3.16 -6.64
C GLY A 95 1.22 -2.19 -5.98
N LEU A 96 2.29 -2.72 -5.40
CA LEU A 96 3.37 -1.92 -4.81
C LEU A 96 4.00 -0.94 -5.82
N SER A 97 4.20 -1.42 -7.04
CA SER A 97 4.75 -0.61 -8.15
C SER A 97 3.74 0.45 -8.59
N GLY A 98 2.45 0.12 -8.68
CA GLY A 98 1.38 1.07 -8.99
C GLY A 98 1.33 2.25 -8.00
N PHE A 99 1.37 1.96 -6.70
CA PHE A 99 1.47 3.01 -5.67
C PHE A 99 2.72 3.86 -5.82
N THR A 100 3.88 3.23 -6.03
CA THR A 100 5.15 3.96 -6.12
C THR A 100 5.22 4.83 -7.36
N LEU A 101 4.93 4.28 -8.53
CA LEU A 101 4.93 5.01 -9.79
C LEU A 101 3.85 6.09 -9.80
N GLY A 102 2.66 5.80 -9.28
CA GLY A 102 1.56 6.76 -9.20
C GLY A 102 1.90 7.95 -8.30
N THR A 103 2.49 7.72 -7.12
CA THR A 103 2.92 8.81 -6.23
C THR A 103 4.04 9.66 -6.84
N LEU A 104 5.02 9.04 -7.51
CA LEU A 104 6.09 9.77 -8.22
C LEU A 104 5.55 10.55 -9.42
N TYR A 105 4.61 9.95 -10.17
CA TYR A 105 3.97 10.59 -11.32
C TYR A 105 3.13 11.80 -10.89
N GLN A 106 2.35 11.65 -9.82
CA GLN A 106 1.60 12.76 -9.22
C GLN A 106 2.54 13.88 -8.77
N LYS A 107 3.64 13.55 -8.08
CA LYS A 107 4.64 14.54 -7.64
C LYS A 107 5.28 15.28 -8.82
N ARG A 108 5.50 14.60 -9.95
CA ARG A 108 6.18 15.17 -11.13
C ARG A 108 5.26 16.02 -12.01
N PHE A 109 4.02 15.59 -12.24
CA PHE A 109 3.13 16.19 -13.25
C PHE A 109 1.86 16.85 -12.68
N CYS A 110 1.54 16.61 -11.40
CA CYS A 110 0.30 17.07 -10.77
C CYS A 110 0.57 17.85 -9.47
N ALA A 111 1.75 18.46 -9.31
CA ALA A 111 2.14 19.15 -8.08
C ALA A 111 1.23 20.35 -7.73
N ASP A 112 0.82 21.11 -8.73
CA ASP A 112 0.01 22.33 -8.57
C ASP A 112 -1.51 22.09 -8.77
N MET A 113 -1.92 20.83 -8.78
CA MET A 113 -3.31 20.43 -8.98
C MET A 113 -4.22 20.96 -7.87
N ASN A 114 -5.38 21.52 -8.24
CA ASN A 114 -6.42 21.84 -7.29
C ASN A 114 -6.90 20.57 -6.55
N LEU A 115 -6.85 20.60 -5.21
CA LEU A 115 -7.11 19.42 -4.38
C LEU A 115 -8.52 18.85 -4.57
N TRP A 116 -9.53 19.68 -4.82
CA TRP A 116 -10.92 19.22 -4.93
C TRP A 116 -11.19 18.58 -6.29
N THR A 117 -10.98 19.33 -7.37
CA THR A 117 -11.22 18.84 -8.73
C THR A 117 -10.23 17.74 -9.12
N GLY A 118 -8.99 17.87 -8.65
CA GLY A 118 -7.94 16.88 -8.82
C GLY A 118 -8.24 15.55 -8.14
N SER A 119 -8.63 15.58 -6.87
CA SER A 119 -9.02 14.35 -6.14
C SER A 119 -10.24 13.71 -6.78
N ALA A 120 -11.23 14.50 -7.23
CA ALA A 120 -12.41 13.97 -7.93
C ALA A 120 -12.00 13.15 -9.17
N ILE A 121 -11.08 13.66 -10.00
CA ILE A 121 -10.58 12.94 -11.17
C ILE A 121 -9.76 11.70 -10.77
N GLN A 122 -8.91 11.82 -9.74
CA GLN A 122 -8.09 10.70 -9.24
C GLN A 122 -8.90 9.53 -8.70
N TYR A 123 -10.13 9.76 -8.22
CA TYR A 123 -11.03 8.70 -7.81
C TYR A 123 -11.99 8.27 -8.92
N ALA A 124 -12.48 9.20 -9.74
CA ALA A 124 -13.43 8.90 -10.81
C ALA A 124 -12.83 8.03 -11.92
N ALA A 125 -11.60 8.31 -12.37
CA ALA A 125 -10.98 7.52 -13.44
C ALA A 125 -10.72 6.06 -13.03
N PRO A 126 -10.16 5.76 -11.85
CA PRO A 126 -10.04 4.40 -11.34
C PRO A 126 -11.38 3.73 -11.07
N ALA A 127 -12.37 4.46 -10.55
CA ALA A 127 -13.70 3.91 -10.33
C ALA A 127 -14.35 3.47 -11.64
N ALA A 128 -14.25 4.28 -12.70
CA ALA A 128 -14.75 3.93 -14.02
C ALA A 128 -14.00 2.72 -14.61
N PHE A 129 -12.67 2.71 -14.50
CA PHE A 129 -11.85 1.61 -15.00
C PHE A 129 -12.13 0.29 -14.26
N MET A 130 -12.14 0.32 -12.92
CA MET A 130 -12.46 -0.85 -12.10
C MET A 130 -13.91 -1.28 -12.27
N GLY A 131 -14.84 -0.34 -12.44
CA GLY A 131 -16.23 -0.63 -12.78
C GLY A 131 -16.32 -1.38 -14.11
N ALA A 132 -15.60 -0.94 -15.15
CA ALA A 132 -15.56 -1.64 -16.44
C ALA A 132 -14.96 -3.06 -16.32
N LEU A 133 -13.90 -3.23 -15.53
CA LEU A 133 -13.34 -4.56 -15.23
C LEU A 133 -14.34 -5.44 -14.48
N ALA A 134 -15.04 -4.89 -13.49
CA ALA A 134 -16.07 -5.62 -12.76
C ALA A 134 -17.18 -6.08 -13.72
N PHE A 135 -17.69 -5.21 -14.60
CA PHE A 135 -18.68 -5.61 -15.61
C PHE A 135 -18.17 -6.66 -16.60
N ALA A 136 -16.88 -6.64 -16.95
CA ALA A 136 -16.31 -7.57 -17.92
C ALA A 136 -15.96 -8.95 -17.33
N PHE A 137 -15.53 -9.00 -16.06
CA PHE A 137 -14.96 -10.20 -15.45
C PHE A 137 -15.81 -10.78 -14.31
N ASP A 138 -16.65 -9.98 -13.65
CA ASP A 138 -17.47 -10.47 -12.55
C ASP A 138 -18.81 -11.01 -13.05
N THR A 139 -18.92 -12.34 -13.04
CA THR A 139 -20.13 -13.05 -13.46
C THR A 139 -21.09 -13.34 -12.31
N ARG A 140 -20.69 -13.09 -11.05
CA ARG A 140 -21.44 -13.54 -9.87
C ARG A 140 -22.48 -12.53 -9.38
N GLY A 141 -22.44 -11.31 -9.89
CA GLY A 141 -23.33 -10.22 -9.47
C GLY A 141 -23.04 -9.78 -8.03
N VAL A 142 -23.22 -8.49 -7.76
CA VAL A 142 -22.97 -7.96 -6.41
C VAL A 142 -24.07 -8.42 -5.46
N GLN A 143 -23.69 -9.17 -4.44
CA GLN A 143 -24.57 -9.52 -3.33
C GLN A 143 -24.62 -8.35 -2.34
N TRP A 144 -25.65 -7.53 -2.46
CA TRP A 144 -25.83 -6.37 -1.59
C TRP A 144 -26.26 -6.81 -0.19
N THR A 145 -25.29 -6.89 0.73
CA THR A 145 -25.55 -7.11 2.15
C THR A 145 -25.33 -5.83 2.96
N GLY A 146 -25.94 -5.76 4.14
CA GLY A 146 -25.68 -4.67 5.09
C GLY A 146 -24.20 -4.56 5.46
N GLU A 147 -23.49 -5.69 5.54
CA GLU A 147 -22.04 -5.70 5.83
C GLU A 147 -21.24 -5.11 4.68
N LEU A 148 -21.56 -5.43 3.42
CA LEU A 148 -20.89 -4.86 2.26
C LEU A 148 -21.06 -3.33 2.21
N ILE A 149 -22.29 -2.86 2.43
CA ILE A 149 -22.58 -1.42 2.46
C ILE A 149 -21.81 -0.76 3.60
N PHE A 150 -21.87 -1.34 4.81
CA PHE A 150 -21.15 -0.83 5.97
C PHE A 150 -19.63 -0.78 5.74
N ALA A 151 -19.02 -1.87 5.25
CA ALA A 151 -17.60 -1.94 4.97
C ALA A 151 -17.18 -0.94 3.89
N SER A 152 -17.98 -0.77 2.84
CA SER A 152 -17.73 0.20 1.77
C SER A 152 -17.80 1.64 2.28
N LEU A 153 -18.81 1.96 3.08
CA LEU A 153 -18.95 3.28 3.71
C LEU A 153 -17.84 3.55 4.72
N TRP A 154 -17.44 2.54 5.49
CA TRP A 154 -16.32 2.64 6.42
C TRP A 154 -15.02 2.98 5.69
N LEU A 155 -14.70 2.27 4.60
CA LEU A 155 -13.52 2.54 3.79
C LEU A 155 -13.57 3.93 3.12
N ALA A 156 -14.73 4.33 2.60
CA ALA A 156 -14.90 5.60 1.91
C ALA A 156 -14.88 6.81 2.87
N ILE A 157 -15.55 6.73 4.01
CA ILE A 157 -15.72 7.87 4.91
C ILE A 157 -14.64 7.87 5.99
N VAL A 158 -14.53 6.79 6.76
CA VAL A 158 -13.63 6.75 7.93
C VAL A 158 -12.18 6.60 7.48
N CYS A 159 -11.88 5.62 6.63
CA CYS A 159 -10.50 5.35 6.21
C CYS A 159 -9.97 6.38 5.21
N SER A 160 -10.81 6.97 4.36
CA SER A 160 -10.34 7.99 3.40
C SER A 160 -10.46 9.40 3.99
N LEU A 161 -11.67 9.92 4.18
CA LEU A 161 -11.87 11.29 4.65
C LEU A 161 -11.37 11.46 6.09
N GLY A 162 -11.79 10.57 7.00
CA GLY A 162 -11.40 10.62 8.41
C GLY A 162 -9.89 10.53 8.63
N ALA A 163 -9.24 9.54 8.02
CA ALA A 163 -7.79 9.37 8.16
C ALA A 163 -7.01 10.53 7.53
N MET A 164 -7.43 11.05 6.36
CA MET A 164 -6.75 12.17 5.71
C MET A 164 -6.92 13.47 6.52
N THR A 165 -8.11 13.73 7.06
CA THR A 165 -8.34 14.86 7.97
C THR A 165 -7.50 14.73 9.24
N LEU A 166 -7.44 13.54 9.84
CA LEU A 166 -6.63 13.28 11.03
C LEU A 166 -5.14 13.51 10.73
N LEU A 167 -4.65 12.96 9.63
CA LEU A 167 -3.29 13.15 9.15
C LEU A 167 -2.96 14.65 9.04
N TRP A 168 -3.84 15.41 8.41
CA TRP A 168 -3.66 16.85 8.22
C TRP A 168 -3.67 17.64 9.53
N ILE A 169 -4.57 17.29 10.47
CA ILE A 169 -4.59 17.87 11.83
C ILE A 169 -3.26 17.59 12.54
N LEU A 170 -2.75 16.35 12.47
CA LEU A 170 -1.49 15.98 13.12
C LEU A 170 -0.28 16.70 12.51
N VAL A 171 -0.24 16.84 11.18
CA VAL A 171 0.80 17.62 10.50
C VAL A 171 0.76 19.09 10.92
N ARG A 172 -0.43 19.70 10.98
CA ARG A 172 -0.60 21.09 11.46
C ARG A 172 -0.18 21.29 12.91
N ARG A 173 -0.25 20.27 13.74
CA ARG A 173 0.23 20.29 15.14
C ARG A 173 1.74 20.02 15.27
N GLY A 174 2.49 20.01 14.17
CA GLY A 174 3.93 19.77 14.17
C GLY A 174 4.32 18.31 14.41
N ALA A 175 3.38 17.37 14.37
CA ALA A 175 3.62 15.96 14.65
C ALA A 175 4.07 15.15 13.41
N ALA A 176 4.46 15.79 12.31
CA ALA A 176 4.76 15.13 11.04
C ALA A 176 5.75 13.96 11.15
N SER A 177 6.82 14.13 11.94
CA SER A 177 7.80 13.05 12.18
C SER A 177 7.21 11.89 13.00
N LYS A 178 6.37 12.18 14.02
CA LYS A 178 5.68 11.15 14.81
C LYS A 178 4.67 10.40 13.97
N VAL A 179 3.92 11.10 13.12
CA VAL A 179 2.98 10.50 12.17
C VAL A 179 3.68 9.56 11.19
N ALA A 180 4.82 9.98 10.62
CA ALA A 180 5.62 9.14 9.74
C ALA A 180 6.05 7.83 10.45
N SER A 181 6.32 7.89 11.76
CA SER A 181 6.66 6.70 12.55
C SER A 181 5.47 5.74 12.78
N LEU A 182 4.24 6.25 12.84
CA LEU A 182 3.04 5.41 12.98
C LEU A 182 2.84 4.49 11.77
N PHE A 183 3.22 4.92 10.57
CA PHE A 183 3.13 4.07 9.38
C PHE A 183 4.05 2.83 9.44
N TYR A 184 5.07 2.80 10.30
CA TYR A 184 5.87 1.58 10.54
C TYR A 184 5.18 0.57 11.42
N LEU A 185 4.21 1.00 12.23
CA LEU A 185 3.39 0.11 13.03
C LEU A 185 2.30 -0.57 12.19
N THR A 186 2.10 -0.16 10.94
CA THR A 186 1.05 -0.73 10.07
C THR A 186 1.18 -2.25 9.92
N PRO A 187 2.33 -2.85 9.53
CA PRO A 187 2.40 -4.31 9.40
C PRO A 187 2.20 -5.07 10.72
N PRO A 188 2.86 -4.68 11.85
CA PRO A 188 2.61 -5.33 13.14
C PRO A 188 1.17 -5.22 13.63
N VAL A 189 0.54 -4.05 13.49
CA VAL A 189 -0.86 -3.84 13.90
C VAL A 189 -1.79 -4.66 13.01
N THR A 190 -1.57 -4.66 11.69
CA THR A 190 -2.34 -5.52 10.77
C THR A 190 -2.19 -6.99 11.11
N ALA A 191 -0.99 -7.44 11.48
CA ALA A 191 -0.75 -8.82 11.90
C ALA A 191 -1.53 -9.21 13.17
N VAL A 192 -1.54 -8.34 14.18
CA VAL A 192 -2.30 -8.57 15.42
C VAL A 192 -3.80 -8.59 15.14
N LEU A 193 -4.30 -7.65 14.32
CA LEU A 193 -5.70 -7.63 13.91
C LEU A 193 -6.07 -8.85 13.06
N ALA A 194 -5.18 -9.28 12.16
CA ALA A 194 -5.38 -10.45 11.32
C ALA A 194 -5.49 -11.73 12.15
N TRP A 195 -4.63 -11.86 13.17
CA TRP A 195 -4.71 -12.94 14.14
C TRP A 195 -6.02 -12.88 14.95
N ALA A 196 -6.40 -11.71 15.47
CA ALA A 196 -7.57 -11.56 16.32
C ALA A 196 -8.90 -11.74 15.56
N MET A 197 -9.01 -11.25 14.33
CA MET A 197 -10.24 -11.22 13.55
C MET A 197 -10.40 -12.42 12.62
N PHE A 198 -9.31 -12.90 12.04
CA PHE A 198 -9.32 -13.95 11.01
C PHE A 198 -8.61 -15.23 11.46
N GLY A 199 -8.07 -15.26 12.68
CA GLY A 199 -7.32 -16.41 13.19
C GLY A 199 -6.00 -16.65 12.46
N GLU A 200 -5.48 -15.67 11.73
CA GLU A 200 -4.22 -15.81 11.00
C GLU A 200 -3.06 -16.07 11.96
N GLN A 201 -2.51 -17.28 11.93
CA GLN A 201 -1.30 -17.60 12.67
C GLN A 201 -0.07 -17.27 11.82
N LEU A 202 0.78 -16.40 12.36
CA LEU A 202 2.11 -16.15 11.83
C LEU A 202 3.09 -17.05 12.55
N GLY A 203 3.84 -17.82 11.78
CA GLY A 203 4.94 -18.59 12.34
C GLY A 203 6.09 -17.67 12.75
N VAL A 204 7.05 -18.25 13.44
CA VAL A 204 8.18 -17.51 14.02
C VAL A 204 9.01 -16.85 12.92
N LEU A 205 9.15 -17.50 11.76
CA LEU A 205 9.94 -16.97 10.65
C LEU A 205 9.29 -15.73 10.03
N ALA A 206 7.96 -15.71 9.90
CA ALA A 206 7.17 -14.58 9.44
C ALA A 206 7.24 -13.40 10.40
N LEU A 207 7.21 -13.65 11.71
CA LEU A 207 7.38 -12.60 12.71
C LEU A 207 8.78 -11.97 12.65
N LEU A 208 9.82 -12.80 12.52
CA LEU A 208 11.18 -12.32 12.34
C LEU A 208 11.35 -11.55 11.03
N GLY A 209 10.81 -12.07 9.92
CA GLY A 209 10.82 -11.41 8.62
C GLY A 209 10.14 -10.04 8.67
N MET A 210 8.99 -9.95 9.34
CA MET A 210 8.29 -8.69 9.56
C MET A 210 9.10 -7.69 10.38
N ALA A 211 9.74 -8.14 11.45
CA ALA A 211 10.61 -7.30 12.27
C ALA A 211 11.81 -6.75 11.47
N VAL A 212 12.44 -7.60 10.65
CA VAL A 212 13.57 -7.21 9.80
C VAL A 212 13.14 -6.19 8.74
N ALA A 213 12.01 -6.44 8.07
CA ALA A 213 11.48 -5.51 7.07
C ALA A 213 11.08 -4.17 7.71
N ALA A 214 10.38 -4.20 8.86
CA ALA A 214 10.03 -2.97 9.60
C ALA A 214 11.28 -2.17 10.01
N ALA A 215 12.35 -2.85 10.46
CA ALA A 215 13.62 -2.21 10.77
C ALA A 215 14.27 -1.58 9.52
N GLY A 216 14.24 -2.28 8.38
CA GLY A 216 14.74 -1.78 7.10
C GLY A 216 14.02 -0.51 6.64
N VAL A 217 12.69 -0.50 6.70
CA VAL A 217 11.89 0.68 6.36
C VAL A 217 12.16 1.81 7.34
N ALA A 218 12.16 1.54 8.65
CA ALA A 218 12.44 2.54 9.69
C ALA A 218 13.83 3.17 9.56
N LEU A 219 14.83 2.41 9.09
CA LEU A 219 16.18 2.92 8.85
C LEU A 219 16.20 3.97 7.73
N VAL A 220 15.46 3.75 6.65
CA VAL A 220 15.45 4.64 5.47
C VAL A 220 14.73 5.95 5.72
N THR A 221 13.70 5.90 6.55
CA THR A 221 12.76 6.99 6.73
C THR A 221 13.06 7.85 7.96
N ARG A 222 14.04 7.46 8.77
CA ARG A 222 14.58 8.31 9.82
C ARG A 222 15.18 9.57 9.19
N PRO A 223 14.78 10.78 9.65
CA PRO A 223 15.39 12.01 9.17
C PRO A 223 16.90 12.00 9.48
N PRO A 224 17.75 12.51 8.58
CA PRO A 224 19.17 12.68 8.88
C PRO A 224 19.32 13.56 10.13
N ARG A 225 20.13 13.09 11.08
CA ARG A 225 20.58 13.89 12.21
C ARG A 225 21.51 15.00 11.75
#